data_AF-A0A329ECZ0-F1
#
_entry.id   AF-A0A329ECZ0-F1
#
_cell.length_a   1.000
_cell.length_b   1.000
_cell.length_c   1.000
_cell.angle_alpha   90.00
_cell.angle_beta   90.00
_cell.angle_gamma   90.00
#
_symmetry.space_group_name_H-M   'P 1'
#
loop_
_entity.id
_entity.type
_entity.pdbx_description
1 polymer ?
#
loop_
_entity_poly.entity_id
_entity_poly.type
_entity_poly.pdbx_seq_one_letter_code
_entity_poly.pdbx_strand_id
1 'polypeptide(L)'
;MILGFVVGVNRLFPGLASLILPVFLLLILIPDLAITAKRWHDRDKNSWWLLLNIPLVIGRMSVPVGANALTANEPMLYETIISVAALICGSWILIECGFMKGTHGDNRFGKEPV
;
A
#
# COMPACT_ATOMS: atom_id res chain seq x y z
N MET A 1 5.20 -12.50 2.98
CA MET A 1 4.31 -12.52 4.17
C MET A 1 2.83 -12.51 3.79
N ILE A 2 2.36 -11.53 3.00
CA ILE A 2 0.93 -11.37 2.67
C ILE A 2 0.34 -12.57 1.90
N LEU A 3 1.00 -13.08 0.85
CA LEU A 3 0.52 -14.24 0.08
C LEU A 3 0.35 -15.50 0.95
N GLY A 4 1.27 -15.75 1.88
CA GLY A 4 1.18 -16.89 2.80
C GLY A 4 -0.02 -16.79 3.74
N PHE A 5 -0.31 -15.59 4.26
CA PHE A 5 -1.50 -15.34 5.08
C PHE A 5 -2.79 -15.52 4.27
N VAL A 6 -2.83 -14.99 3.04
CA VAL A 6 -3.98 -15.17 2.12
C VAL A 6 -4.25 -16.64 1.86
N VAL A 7 -3.23 -17.43 1.50
CA VAL A 7 -3.40 -18.86 1.24
C VAL A 7 -3.81 -19.61 2.52
N GLY A 8 -3.20 -19.30 3.65
CA GLY A 8 -3.52 -19.93 4.94
C GLY A 8 -4.96 -19.71 5.38
N VAL A 9 -5.45 -18.46 5.36
CA VAL A 9 -6.83 -18.12 5.73
C VAL A 9 -7.84 -18.76 4.78
N ASN A 10 -7.55 -18.79 3.48
CA ASN A 10 -8.43 -19.43 2.50
C ASN A 10 -8.53 -20.95 2.67
N ARG A 11 -7.47 -21.60 3.15
CA ARG A 11 -7.45 -23.05 3.40
C ARG A 11 -8.13 -23.43 4.71
N LEU A 12 -7.99 -22.61 5.75
CA LEU A 12 -8.50 -22.90 7.09
C LEU A 12 -9.93 -22.40 7.32
N PHE A 13 -10.28 -21.23 6.77
CA PHE A 13 -11.57 -20.56 7.02
C PHE A 13 -12.11 -19.89 5.74
N PRO A 14 -12.48 -20.65 4.71
CA PRO A 14 -12.91 -20.10 3.41
C PRO A 14 -14.12 -19.15 3.51
N GLY A 15 -15.05 -19.39 4.44
CA GLY A 15 -16.23 -18.55 4.64
C GLY A 15 -15.97 -17.22 5.36
N LEU A 16 -14.89 -17.12 6.14
CA LEU A 16 -14.49 -15.89 6.84
C LEU A 16 -13.36 -15.14 6.13
N ALA A 17 -12.74 -15.75 5.11
CA ALA A 17 -11.62 -15.18 4.38
C ALA A 17 -11.93 -13.80 3.77
N SER A 18 -13.15 -13.61 3.26
CA SER A 18 -13.59 -12.33 2.70
C SER A 18 -13.67 -11.19 3.73
N LEU A 19 -13.82 -11.50 5.03
CA LEU A 19 -13.80 -10.53 6.12
C LEU A 19 -12.41 -10.36 6.72
N ILE A 20 -11.71 -11.46 6.97
CA ILE A 20 -10.41 -11.46 7.65
C ILE A 20 -9.32 -10.80 6.80
N LEU A 21 -9.32 -11.05 5.49
CA LEU A 21 -8.26 -10.59 4.60
C LEU A 21 -8.22 -9.06 4.40
N PRO A 22 -9.32 -8.36 4.08
CA PRO A 22 -9.29 -6.90 3.97
C PRO A 22 -8.96 -6.23 5.32
N VAL A 23 -9.43 -6.78 6.44
CA VAL A 23 -9.09 -6.27 7.78
C VAL A 23 -7.58 -6.39 8.04
N PHE A 24 -6.98 -7.53 7.70
CA PHE A 24 -5.54 -7.72 7.82
C PHE A 24 -4.74 -6.78 6.90
N LEU A 25 -5.21 -6.56 5.67
CA LEU A 25 -4.60 -5.61 4.74
C LEU A 25 -4.64 -4.18 5.27
N LEU A 26 -5.75 -3.76 5.86
CA LEU A 26 -5.89 -2.46 6.52
C LEU A 26 -4.97 -2.34 7.74
N LEU A 27 -4.80 -3.41 8.52
CA LEU A 27 -3.89 -3.41 9.67
C LEU A 27 -2.44 -3.21 9.24
N ILE A 28 -2.01 -3.86 8.16
CA ILE A 28 -0.65 -3.68 7.58
C ILE A 28 -0.50 -2.31 6.90
N LEU A 29 -1.59 -1.74 6.39
CA LEU A 29 -1.55 -0.43 5.75
C LEU A 29 -1.15 0.68 6.74
N ILE A 30 -1.54 0.59 8.01
CA ILE A 30 -1.21 1.62 9.02
C ILE A 30 0.31 1.84 9.17
N PRO A 31 1.14 0.81 9.47
CA PRO A 31 2.58 1.00 9.57
C PRO A 31 3.23 1.38 8.24
N ASP A 32 2.68 0.93 7.10
CA ASP A 32 3.17 1.30 5.77
C ASP A 32 2.99 2.81 5.50
N LEU A 33 1.81 3.35 5.81
CA LEU A 33 1.53 4.78 5.74
C LEU A 33 2.37 5.57 6.75
N ALA A 34 2.60 5.04 7.95
CA ALA A 34 3.43 5.70 8.96
C ALA A 34 4.91 5.80 8.54
N ILE A 35 5.46 4.73 7.97
CA ILE A 35 6.85 4.71 7.48
C ILE A 35 7.02 5.64 6.29
N THR A 36 6.09 5.58 5.33
CA THR A 36 6.13 6.50 4.18
C THR A 36 5.98 7.95 4.64
N ALA A 37 5.04 8.27 5.53
CA ALA A 37 4.89 9.62 6.10
C ALA A 37 6.21 10.15 6.69
N LYS A 38 6.88 9.32 7.49
CA LYS A 38 8.18 9.67 8.07
C LYS A 38 9.23 9.94 6.96
N ARG A 39 9.30 9.11 5.93
CA ARG A 39 10.23 9.29 4.81
C ARG A 39 9.96 10.55 3.99
N TRP A 40 8.69 10.93 3.81
CA TRP A 40 8.34 12.20 3.18
C TRP A 40 8.78 13.39 4.04
N HIS A 41 8.63 13.30 5.35
CA HIS A 41 9.15 14.32 6.28
C HIS A 41 10.69 14.39 6.28
N ASP A 42 11.38 13.25 6.24
CA ASP A 42 12.85 13.17 6.15
C ASP A 42 13.41 13.83 4.87
N ARG A 43 12.54 14.16 3.90
CA ARG A 43 12.89 14.81 2.62
C ARG A 43 12.38 16.24 2.53
N ASP A 44 11.93 16.83 3.65
CA ASP A 44 11.31 18.15 3.74
C ASP A 44 10.10 18.33 2.81
N LYS A 45 9.37 17.25 2.53
CA LYS A 45 8.14 17.28 1.72
C LYS A 45 6.91 17.25 2.60
N ASN A 46 5.84 17.91 2.15
CA ASN A 46 4.56 17.89 2.86
C ASN A 46 3.94 16.48 2.82
N SER A 47 3.17 16.12 3.85
CA SER A 47 2.51 14.82 3.95
C SER A 47 1.38 14.63 2.92
N TRP A 48 1.09 15.65 2.09
CA TRP A 48 0.13 15.55 0.98
C TRP A 48 0.52 14.53 -0.07
N TRP A 49 1.82 14.27 -0.23
CA TRP A 49 2.31 13.22 -1.13
C TRP A 49 1.91 11.81 -0.71
N LEU A 50 1.45 11.63 0.53
CA LEU A 50 0.92 10.37 1.03
C LEU A 50 -0.37 9.94 0.30
N LEU A 51 -1.06 10.89 -0.35
CA LEU A 51 -2.20 10.61 -1.25
C LEU A 51 -1.84 9.71 -2.43
N LEU A 52 -0.57 9.62 -2.83
CA LEU A 52 -0.11 8.64 -3.85
C LEU A 52 -0.33 7.19 -3.40
N ASN A 53 -0.52 6.93 -2.11
CA ASN A 53 -0.89 5.60 -1.63
C ASN A 53 -2.36 5.26 -1.90
N ILE A 54 -3.23 6.23 -2.21
CA ILE A 54 -4.66 5.95 -2.43
C ILE A 54 -4.90 4.96 -3.57
N PRO A 55 -4.34 5.14 -4.78
CA PRO A 55 -4.49 4.17 -5.87
C PRO A 55 -3.96 2.78 -5.48
N LEU A 56 -2.88 2.72 -4.71
CA LEU A 56 -2.32 1.46 -4.20
C LEU A 56 -3.27 0.76 -3.22
N VAL A 57 -3.90 1.50 -2.31
CA VAL A 57 -4.87 0.95 -1.36
C VAL A 57 -6.11 0.46 -2.08
N ILE A 58 -6.66 1.27 -3.00
CA ILE A 58 -7.83 0.89 -3.79
C ILE A 58 -7.52 -0.36 -4.62
N GLY A 59 -6.39 -0.37 -5.33
CA GLY A 59 -5.96 -1.53 -6.10
C GLY A 59 -5.86 -2.81 -5.27
N ARG A 60 -5.34 -2.72 -4.03
CA ARG A 60 -5.24 -3.87 -3.11
C ARG A 60 -6.60 -4.34 -2.57
N MET A 61 -7.55 -3.43 -2.42
CA MET A 61 -8.91 -3.74 -1.98
C MET A 61 -9.78 -4.30 -3.12
N SER A 62 -9.47 -3.94 -4.37
CA SER A 62 -10.13 -4.47 -5.56
C SER A 62 -9.67 -5.88 -5.94
N VAL A 63 -8.55 -6.39 -5.39
CA VAL A 63 -8.10 -7.76 -5.70
C VAL A 63 -9.14 -8.76 -5.18
N PRO A 64 -9.75 -9.58 -6.05
CA PRO A 64 -10.69 -10.60 -5.61
C PRO A 64 -9.95 -11.66 -4.79
N VAL A 65 -10.41 -11.91 -3.57
CA VAL A 65 -9.79 -12.87 -2.65
C VAL A 65 -10.79 -13.94 -2.20
N GLY A 66 -10.33 -15.17 -2.08
CA GLY A 66 -11.14 -16.32 -1.62
C GLY A 66 -12.14 -16.83 -2.65
N ALA A 67 -13.36 -17.16 -2.23
CA ALA A 67 -14.39 -17.72 -3.12
C ALA A 67 -14.71 -16.81 -4.32
N ASN A 68 -14.48 -15.49 -4.18
CA ASN A 68 -14.68 -14.49 -5.22
C ASN A 68 -13.54 -14.48 -6.28
N ALA A 69 -12.40 -15.13 -6.01
CA ALA A 69 -11.32 -15.26 -6.98
C ALA A 69 -11.64 -16.28 -8.10
N LEU A 70 -12.55 -17.23 -7.82
CA LEU A 70 -13.03 -18.21 -8.80
C LEU A 70 -14.14 -17.66 -9.70
N THR A 71 -14.80 -16.59 -9.25
CA THR A 71 -15.81 -15.81 -9.98
C THR A 71 -15.25 -14.47 -10.45
N ALA A 72 -13.92 -14.35 -10.55
CA ALA A 72 -13.27 -13.15 -11.06
C ALA A 72 -13.72 -12.93 -12.51
N ASN A 73 -14.66 -12.01 -12.69
CA ASN A 73 -15.07 -11.49 -13.99
C ASN A 73 -13.85 -10.88 -14.70
N GLU A 74 -13.93 -10.82 -16.03
CA GLU A 74 -12.97 -10.09 -16.85
C GLU A 74 -12.74 -8.67 -16.28
N PRO A 75 -11.48 -8.24 -16.12
CA PRO A 75 -11.16 -6.95 -15.52
C PRO A 75 -11.77 -5.83 -16.35
N MET A 76 -12.70 -5.11 -15.73
CA MET A 76 -13.33 -3.96 -16.36
C MET A 76 -12.29 -2.84 -16.53
N LEU A 77 -12.52 -1.94 -17.50
CA LEU A 77 -11.59 -0.85 -17.84
C LEU A 77 -11.11 -0.06 -16.61
N TYR A 78 -12.00 0.19 -15.64
CA TYR A 78 -11.66 0.94 -14.43
C TYR A 78 -10.65 0.22 -13.53
N GLU A 79 -10.71 -1.11 -13.38
CA GLU A 79 -9.78 -1.85 -12.53
C GLU A 79 -8.38 -1.83 -13.13
N THR A 80 -8.30 -1.99 -14.45
CA THR A 80 -7.03 -1.90 -15.18
C THR A 80 -6.41 -0.51 -15.03
N ILE A 81 -7.19 0.56 -15.17
CA ILE A 81 -6.70 1.93 -14.97
C ILE A 81 -6.19 2.14 -13.55
N ILE A 82 -6.94 1.68 -12.53
CA ILE A 82 -6.54 1.79 -11.12
C ILE A 82 -5.25 1.00 -10.87
N SER A 83 -5.12 -0.20 -11.42
CA SER A 83 -3.92 -1.04 -11.28
C SER A 83 -2.68 -0.39 -11.92
N VAL A 84 -2.83 0.18 -13.13
CA VAL A 84 -1.75 0.92 -13.79
C VAL A 84 -1.37 2.17 -12.99
N ALA A 85 -2.37 2.94 -12.51
CA ALA A 85 -2.11 4.10 -11.67
C ALA A 85 -1.40 3.70 -10.37
N ALA A 86 -1.80 2.60 -9.74
CA ALA A 86 -1.16 2.04 -8.55
C ALA A 86 0.30 1.65 -8.80
N LEU A 87 0.58 1.02 -9.95
CA LEU A 87 1.95 0.68 -10.35
C LEU A 87 2.83 1.92 -10.54
N ILE A 88 2.30 2.96 -11.21
CA ILE A 88 3.02 4.21 -11.41
C ILE A 88 3.30 4.89 -10.06
N CYS A 89 2.27 5.01 -9.21
CA CYS A 89 2.40 5.62 -7.88
C CYS A 89 3.36 4.84 -6.99
N GLY A 90 3.27 3.50 -6.97
CA GLY A 90 4.16 2.63 -6.22
C GLY A 90 5.60 2.71 -6.69
N SER A 91 5.82 2.76 -8.01
CA SER A 91 7.16 2.93 -8.57
C SER A 91 7.76 4.27 -8.17
N TRP A 92 6.98 5.35 -8.22
CA TRP A 92 7.43 6.66 -7.75
C TRP A 92 7.76 6.65 -6.26
N ILE A 93 6.90 6.08 -5.42
CA ILE A 93 7.15 5.95 -3.97
C ILE A 93 8.42 5.14 -3.70
N LEU A 94 8.66 4.05 -4.43
CA LEU A 94 9.88 3.25 -4.29
C LEU A 94 11.14 4.01 -4.69
N ILE A 95 11.09 4.76 -5.79
CA ILE A 95 12.23 5.60 -6.23
C ILE A 95 12.49 6.70 -5.21
N GLU A 96 11.45 7.41 -4.79
CA GLU A 96 11.53 8.56 -3.90
C GLU A 96 11.92 8.15 -2.47
N CYS A 97 11.23 7.17 -1.89
CA CYS A 97 11.45 6.75 -0.50
C CYS A 97 12.52 5.67 -0.32
N GLY A 98 12.79 4.87 -1.36
CA GLY A 98 13.71 3.74 -1.30
C GLY A 98 15.12 4.07 -1.77
N PHE A 99 15.27 4.65 -2.96
CA PHE A 99 16.60 4.84 -3.58
C PHE A 99 17.22 6.21 -3.33
N MET A 100 16.41 7.26 -3.14
CA MET A 100 16.94 8.61 -2.95
C MET A 100 17.19 8.92 -1.47
N LYS A 101 18.34 9.55 -1.20
CA LYS A 101 18.76 9.93 0.15
C LYS A 101 17.88 11.03 0.71
N GLY A 102 17.63 10.99 2.02
CA GLY A 102 17.00 12.09 2.77
C GLY A 102 17.80 13.39 2.63
N THR A 103 17.13 14.52 2.86
CA THR A 103 17.81 15.83 2.93
C THR A 103 18.78 15.83 4.11
N HIS A 104 19.98 16.40 3.93
CA HIS A 104 20.99 16.53 4.97
C HIS A 104 20.82 17.83 5.75
N GLY A 105 20.83 17.76 7.08
CA GLY A 105 20.72 18.90 7.97
C GLY A 105 19.32 19.11 8.55
N ASP A 106 19.16 20.21 9.28
CA ASP A 106 17.89 20.60 9.89
C ASP A 106 16.77 20.68 8.84
N ASN A 107 15.68 19.95 9.05
CA ASN A 107 14.50 19.99 8.18
C ASN A 107 13.37 20.78 8.85
N ARG A 108 12.35 21.15 8.07
CA ARG A 108 11.17 21.88 8.56
C ARG A 108 10.35 21.13 9.63
N PHE A 109 10.68 19.88 9.91
CA PHE A 109 10.03 19.01 10.89
C PHE A 109 10.87 18.74 12.16
N GLY A 110 12.15 19.13 12.18
CA GLY A 110 13.04 18.93 13.33
C GLY A 110 14.52 19.00 12.98
N LYS A 111 15.34 19.23 14.01
CA LYS A 111 16.81 19.15 13.91
C LYS A 111 17.28 17.70 13.87
N GLU A 112 18.39 17.44 13.18
CA GLU A 112 19.00 16.11 13.20
C GLU A 112 19.35 15.72 14.65
N PRO A 113 18.95 14.51 15.11
CA PRO A 113 19.39 14.03 16.41
C PRO A 113 20.92 13.87 16.39
N VAL A 114 21.58 14.49 17.37
CA VAL A 114 23.03 14.47 17.59
C VAL A 114 23.57 13.05 17.83
#